data_AF-A0A9P7PDQ2-F1
#
_entry.id   AF-A0A9P7PDQ2-F1
#
_cell.length_a   1.000
_cell.length_b   1.000
_cell.length_c   1.000
_cell.angle_alpha   90.00
_cell.angle_beta   90.00
_cell.angle_gamma   90.00
#
_symmetry.space_group_name_H-M   'P 1'
#
loop_
_entity.id
_entity.type
_entity.pdbx_description
1 polymer ?
#
loop_
_entity_poly.entity_id
_entity_poly.type
_entity_poly.pdbx_seq_one_letter_code
_entity_poly.pdbx_strand_id
1 'polypeptide(L)' 'MSAANPELRKQVIAIYKELLYVGREYPLGYKYFQSRLHKAFMSKATERDEAKIRAGIAHAQYVKQGSHGMQKTSI' A
#
# COMPACT_ATOMS: atom_id res chain seq x y z
N MET A 1 21.23 -5.85 -16.01
CA MET A 1 20.55 -6.56 -14.90
C MET A 1 20.30 -5.55 -13.80
N SER A 2 19.07 -5.08 -13.65
CA SER A 2 18.76 -3.95 -12.77
C SER A 2 18.87 -4.36 -11.30
N ALA A 3 19.83 -3.76 -10.61
CA ALA A 3 19.97 -3.89 -9.17
C ALA A 3 18.71 -3.35 -8.48
N ALA A 4 18.32 -3.96 -7.35
CA ALA A 4 17.18 -3.51 -6.56
C ALA A 4 17.33 -2.02 -6.22
N ASN A 5 16.42 -1.18 -6.73
CA ASN A 5 16.49 0.27 -6.56
C ASN A 5 16.19 0.63 -5.09
N PRO A 6 17.18 1.14 -4.32
CA PRO A 6 17.00 1.43 -2.89
C PRO A 6 15.95 2.51 -2.64
N GLU A 7 15.75 3.44 -3.58
CA GLU A 7 14.76 4.52 -3.46
C GLU A 7 13.33 3.98 -3.56
N LEU A 8 13.08 3.06 -4.49
CA LEU A 8 11.78 2.40 -4.60
C LEU A 8 11.47 1.59 -3.33
N ARG A 9 12.47 0.91 -2.76
CA ARG A 9 12.30 0.20 -1.49
C ARG A 9 11.88 1.13 -0.36
N LYS A 10 12.49 2.31 -0.25
CA LYS A 10 12.09 3.33 0.75
C LYS A 10 10.65 3.78 0.54
N GLN A 11 10.25 4.06 -0.71
CA GLN A 11 8.87 4.46 -1.03
C GLN A 11 7.85 3.38 -0.67
N VAL A 12 8.14 2.11 -0.97
CA VAL A 12 7.28 0.98 -0.57
C VAL A 12 7.11 0.90 0.95
N ILE A 13 8.20 1.08 1.71
CA ILE A 13 8.15 1.08 3.18
C ILE A 13 7.34 2.28 3.71
N ALA A 14 7.51 3.46 3.12
CA ALA A 14 6.78 4.65 3.51
C ALA A 14 5.26 4.46 3.33
N ILE A 15 4.83 4.08 2.12
CA ILE A 15 3.38 3.89 1.84
C ILE A 15 2.78 2.74 2.67
N TYR A 16 3.55 1.69 2.97
CA TYR A 16 3.11 0.62 3.86
C TYR A 16 2.76 1.15 5.26
N LYS A 17 3.64 1.99 5.84
CA LYS A 17 3.40 2.61 7.16
C LYS A 17 2.21 3.57 7.13
N GLU A 18 2.07 4.35 6.07
CA GLU A 18 0.93 5.26 5.89
C GLU A 18 -0.39 4.50 5.77
N LEU A 19 -0.43 3.41 5.01
CA LEU A 19 -1.62 2.56 4.91
C LEU A 19 -1.98 1.92 6.25
N LEU A 20 -0.99 1.44 7.02
CA LEU A 20 -1.23 0.93 8.36
C LEU A 20 -1.82 1.99 9.30
N TYR A 21 -1.39 3.24 9.17
CA TYR A 21 -1.93 4.34 9.97
C TYR A 21 -3.42 4.56 9.67
N VAL A 22 -3.78 4.66 8.39
CA VAL A 22 -5.19 4.80 7.95
C VAL A 22 -6.03 3.57 8.32
N GLY A 23 -5.44 2.38 8.25
CA GLY A 23 -6.10 1.12 8.59
C GLY A 23 -6.46 0.94 10.08
N ARG A 24 -6.03 1.85 10.96
CA ARG A 24 -6.40 1.79 12.40
C ARG A 24 -7.89 2.05 12.63
N GLU A 25 -8.50 2.87 11.78
CA GLU A 25 -9.93 3.22 11.83
C GLU A 25 -10.78 2.30 10.94
N TYR A 26 -10.20 1.22 10.42
CA TYR A 26 -10.89 0.33 9.51
C TYR A 26 -12.04 -0.42 10.23
N PRO A 27 -13.26 -0.48 9.67
CA PRO A 27 -14.45 -1.00 10.37
C PRO A 27 -14.36 -2.48 10.76
N LEU A 28 -13.60 -3.29 10.02
CA LEU A 28 -13.34 -4.70 10.34
C LEU A 28 -12.17 -4.89 11.33
N GLY A 29 -11.60 -3.80 11.82
CA GLY A 29 -10.50 -3.78 12.78
C GLY A 29 -9.11 -3.75 12.15
N TYR A 30 -8.16 -3.17 12.90
CA TYR A 30 -6.77 -3.01 12.48
C TYR A 30 -6.09 -4.33 12.10
N LYS A 31 -6.31 -5.40 12.87
CA LYS A 31 -5.69 -6.72 12.61
C LYS A 31 -6.15 -7.32 11.28
N TYR A 32 -7.42 -7.14 10.93
CA TYR A 32 -7.97 -7.59 9.65
C TYR A 32 -7.30 -6.85 8.49
N PHE A 33 -7.23 -5.52 8.58
CA PHE A 33 -6.59 -4.68 7.57
C PHE A 33 -5.09 -4.98 7.44
N GLN A 34 -4.36 -5.07 8.56
CA GLN A 34 -2.94 -5.36 8.60
C GLN A 34 -2.61 -6.70 7.94
N SER A 35 -3.39 -7.75 8.21
CA SER A 35 -3.18 -9.07 7.60
C SER A 35 -3.35 -9.02 6.06
N ARG A 36 -4.40 -8.36 5.58
CA ARG A 36 -4.67 -8.17 4.14
C ARG A 36 -3.58 -7.37 3.46
N LEU A 37 -3.17 -6.26 4.08
CA LEU A 37 -2.10 -5.40 3.59
C LEU A 37 -0.78 -6.17 3.52
N HIS A 38 -0.41 -6.85 4.61
CA HIS A 38 0.82 -7.63 4.67
C HIS A 38 0.86 -8.71 3.60
N LYS A 39 -0.23 -9.47 3.41
CA LYS A 39 -0.32 -10.50 2.36
C LYS A 39 -0.14 -9.91 0.96
N ALA A 40 -0.74 -8.76 0.66
CA ALA A 40 -0.60 -8.10 -0.63
C ALA A 40 0.86 -7.68 -0.90
N PHE A 41 1.54 -7.08 0.08
CA PHE A 41 2.94 -6.67 -0.06
C PHE A 41 3.90 -7.86 -0.13
N MET A 42 3.67 -8.90 0.68
CA MET A 42 4.48 -10.12 0.65
C MET A 42 4.39 -10.84 -0.70
N SER A 43 3.21 -10.87 -1.34
CA SER A 43 3.04 -11.47 -2.67
C SER A 43 3.90 -10.82 -3.76
N LYS A 44 4.34 -9.57 -3.54
CA LYS A 44 5.17 -8.79 -4.46
C LYS A 44 6.59 -8.54 -3.95
N ALA A 45 6.98 -9.13 -2.81
CA ALA A 45 8.28 -8.87 -2.17
C ALA A 45 9.49 -9.35 -3.00
N THR A 46 9.27 -10.32 -3.89
CA THR A 46 10.28 -10.85 -4.82
C THR A 46 10.28 -10.15 -6.17
N GLU A 47 9.39 -9.19 -6.40
CA GLU A 47 9.32 -8.44 -7.66
C GLU A 47 10.55 -7.52 -7.78
N ARG A 48 11.23 -7.59 -8.94
CA ARG A 48 12.43 -6.80 -9.23
C ARG A 48 12.22 -5.82 -10.38
N ASP A 49 11.08 -5.91 -11.05
CA ASP A 49 10.70 -4.99 -12.11
C ASP A 49 10.29 -3.62 -11.53
N GLU A 50 11.06 -2.58 -11.85
CA GLU A 50 10.83 -1.23 -11.35
C GLU A 50 9.47 -0.66 -11.78
N ALA A 51 9.00 -0.96 -13.00
CA ALA A 51 7.72 -0.46 -13.50
C ALA A 51 6.56 -1.07 -12.71
N LYS A 52 6.63 -2.38 -12.41
CA LYS A 52 5.64 -3.04 -11.54
C LYS A 52 5.68 -2.54 -10.10
N ILE A 53 6.87 -2.26 -9.56
CA ILE A 53 7.01 -1.67 -8.21
C ILE A 53 6.36 -0.27 -8.19
N ARG A 54 6.63 0.57 -9.18
CA ARG A 54 6.02 1.91 -9.30
C ARG A 54 4.50 1.83 -9.43
N ALA A 55 3.99 0.91 -10.26
CA ALA A 55 2.55 0.67 -10.37
C ALA A 55 1.93 0.21 -9.04
N GLY A 56 2.64 -0.64 -8.27
CA GLY A 56 2.24 -1.05 -6.94
C GLY A 56 2.14 0.11 -5.95
N ILE A 57 3.12 1.02 -5.96
CA ILE A 57 3.13 2.24 -5.13
C ILE A 57 1.96 3.16 -5.54
N ALA A 58 1.73 3.37 -6.84
CA ALA A 58 0.62 4.19 -7.33
C ALA A 58 -0.75 3.64 -6.91
N HIS A 59 -0.93 2.31 -7.00
CA HIS A 59 -2.15 1.67 -6.54
C HIS A 59 -2.34 1.81 -5.02
N ALA A 60 -1.26 1.66 -4.24
CA ALA A 60 -1.29 1.87 -2.79
C ALA A 60 -1.66 3.31 -2.40
N GLN A 61 -1.17 4.30 -3.15
CA GLN A 61 -1.56 5.72 -3.00
C GLN A 61 -3.04 5.93 -3.33
N TYR A 62 -3.54 5.32 -4.41
CA TYR A 62 -4.96 5.36 -4.76
C TYR A 62 -5.84 4.76 -3.67
N VAL A 63 -5.47 3.61 -3.09
CA VAL A 63 -6.19 3.00 -1.97
C VAL A 63 -6.20 3.93 -0.76
N LYS A 64 -5.06 4.54 -0.41
CA LYS A 64 -4.97 5.53 0.68
C LYS A 64 -5.93 6.71 0.44
N GLN A 65 -5.98 7.23 -0.78
CA GLN A 65 -6.86 8.35 -1.16
C GLN A 65 -8.33 7.92 -1.18
N GLY A 66 -8.63 6.73 -1.71
CA GLY A 66 -9.98 6.15 -1.76
C GLY A 66 -10.54 5.82 -0.37
N SER A 67 -9.69 5.40 0.58
CA SER A 67 -10.06 5.25 1.99
C SER A 67 -10.44 6.58 2.65
N HIS A 68 -9.92 7.71 2.16
CA HIS A 68 -10.35 9.06 2.54
C HIS A 68 -11.60 9.53 1.76
N GLY A 69 -11.88 8.94 0.60
CA GLY A 69 -12.96 9.29 -0.31
C GLY A 69 -14.31 8.60 -0.06
N MET A 70 -14.34 7.49 0.68
CA MET A 70 -15.59 6.79 1.04
C MET A 70 -16.41 7.46 2.17
N GLN A 71 -16.14 8.72 2.51
CA GLN A 71 -17.01 9.54 3.37
C GLN A 71 -17.74 10.66 2.62
N LYS A 72 -17.67 10.73 1.27
CA LYS A 72 -18.31 11.82 0.50
C LYS A 72 -19.10 11.34 -0.72
N THR A 73 -19.96 10.34 -0.53
CA THR A 73 -21.10 10.12 -1.43
C THR A 73 -22.37 9.94 -0.59
N SER A 74 -22.82 11.06 -0.04
CA SER A 74 -24.22 11.33 0.27
C SER A 74 -24.55 12.63 -0.44
N ILE A 75 -25.03 12.53 -1.68
CA ILE A 75 -26.02 13.43 -2.29
C ILE A 75 -26.82 12.58 -3.28
#